data_AF-A0A0G0LAM0-F1
#
_entry.id   AF-A0A0G0LAM0-F1
#
_cell.length_a   1.000
_cell.length_b   1.000
_cell.length_c   1.000
_cell.angle_alpha   90.00
_cell.angle_beta   90.00
_cell.angle_gamma   90.00
#
_symmetry.space_group_name_H-M   'P 1'
#
loop_
_entity.id
_entity.type
_entity.pdbx_description
1 polymer ?
#
loop_
_entity_poly.entity_id
_entity_poly.type
_entity_poly.pdbx_seq_one_letter_code
_entity_poly.pdbx_strand_id
1 'polypeptide(L)'
;IKKIYLKLGGYNDKMVSGEDWDLGRRFRKEGNVGRVKSLIIHNEGRLTLIADLKKKLYYAKMADSYLKESEIGTKDVIKFIFRPAYIRNWKMFLSDPLHTLGLFIMKIMEMLVGGFGAIIYKKSFWMKFKHN
;
A
#
# COMPACT_ATOMS: atom_id res chain seq x y z
N ILE A 1 -5.86 -16.50 -19.61
CA ILE A 1 -6.09 -15.49 -18.54
C ILE A 1 -7.47 -15.65 -17.89
N LYS A 2 -8.60 -15.52 -18.61
CA LYS A 2 -9.96 -15.65 -18.03
C LYS A 2 -10.21 -16.94 -17.22
N LYS A 3 -9.73 -18.10 -17.71
CA LYS A 3 -9.85 -19.38 -16.99
C LYS A 3 -9.11 -19.36 -15.63
N ILE A 4 -7.89 -18.83 -15.59
CA ILE A 4 -7.08 -18.71 -14.37
C ILE A 4 -7.71 -17.70 -13.42
N TYR A 5 -8.21 -16.56 -13.93
CA TYR A 5 -8.93 -15.57 -13.14
C TYR A 5 -10.11 -16.19 -12.39
N LEU A 6 -10.96 -16.93 -13.11
CA LEU A 6 -12.12 -17.61 -12.52
C LEU A 6 -11.71 -18.74 -11.57
N LYS A 7 -10.66 -19.51 -11.92
CA LYS A 7 -10.07 -20.53 -11.03
C LYS A 7 -9.63 -19.94 -9.70
N LEU A 8 -9.04 -18.75 -9.72
CA LEU A 8 -8.57 -18.04 -8.52
C LEU A 8 -9.71 -17.38 -7.73
N GLY A 9 -10.95 -17.41 -8.20
CA GLY A 9 -12.10 -16.78 -7.55
C GLY A 9 -12.22 -15.27 -7.81
N GLY A 10 -11.43 -14.71 -8.75
CA GLY A 10 -11.51 -13.30 -9.13
C GLY A 10 -11.03 -12.31 -8.05
N TYR A 11 -11.58 -11.09 -8.10
CA TYR A 11 -11.35 -10.06 -7.07
C TYR A 11 -12.08 -10.42 -5.79
N ASN A 12 -11.54 -9.96 -4.66
CA ASN A 12 -12.16 -10.15 -3.37
C ASN A 12 -12.90 -8.88 -2.95
N ASP A 13 -14.23 -8.90 -3.05
CA ASP A 13 -15.08 -7.74 -2.79
C ASP A 13 -15.07 -7.29 -1.31
N LYS A 14 -14.53 -8.12 -0.41
CA LYS A 14 -14.32 -7.75 1.01
C LYS A 14 -13.07 -6.90 1.22
N MET A 15 -12.16 -6.86 0.24
CA MET A 15 -10.97 -6.03 0.26
C MET A 15 -11.26 -4.69 -0.43
N VAL A 16 -11.22 -3.62 0.37
CA VAL A 16 -11.36 -2.23 -0.13
C VAL A 16 -10.00 -1.65 -0.54
N SER A 17 -8.91 -2.28 -0.13
CA SER A 17 -7.54 -1.87 -0.41
C SER A 17 -6.63 -3.08 -0.49
N GLY A 18 -5.78 -3.13 -1.52
CA GLY A 18 -4.79 -4.20 -1.70
C GLY A 18 -5.32 -5.42 -2.45
N GLU A 19 -6.56 -5.38 -2.92
CA GLU A 19 -7.22 -6.38 -3.77
C GLU A 19 -6.43 -6.65 -5.06
N ASP A 20 -5.92 -5.60 -5.71
CA ASP A 20 -5.05 -5.74 -6.89
C ASP A 20 -3.73 -6.45 -6.56
N TRP A 21 -3.19 -6.20 -5.37
CA TRP A 21 -1.93 -6.79 -4.93
C TRP A 21 -2.11 -8.26 -4.56
N ASP A 22 -3.21 -8.58 -3.88
CA ASP A 22 -3.63 -9.95 -3.57
C ASP A 22 -3.85 -10.75 -4.85
N LEU A 23 -4.68 -10.24 -5.77
CA LEU A 23 -4.96 -10.91 -7.04
C LEU A 23 -3.66 -11.13 -7.82
N GLY A 24 -2.82 -10.09 -7.96
CA GLY A 24 -1.54 -10.21 -8.63
C GLY A 24 -0.60 -11.25 -7.98
N ARG A 25 -0.67 -11.44 -6.66
CA ARG A 25 0.08 -12.48 -5.95
C ARG A 25 -0.46 -13.87 -6.25
N ARG A 26 -1.78 -14.06 -6.18
CA ARG A 26 -2.43 -15.34 -6.55
C ARG A 26 -2.11 -15.73 -8.00
N PHE A 27 -2.12 -14.77 -8.92
CA PHE A 27 -1.70 -15.01 -10.31
C PHE A 27 -0.24 -15.45 -10.44
N ARG A 28 0.68 -14.85 -9.68
CA ARG A 28 2.10 -15.24 -9.69
C ARG A 28 2.35 -16.66 -9.19
N LYS A 29 1.44 -17.23 -8.38
CA LYS A 29 1.52 -18.65 -7.96
C LYS A 29 1.13 -19.62 -9.09
N GLU A 30 0.26 -19.19 -10.00
CA GLU A 30 -0.25 -20.00 -11.11
C GLU A 30 0.58 -19.87 -12.40
N GLY A 31 1.45 -18.87 -12.51
CA GLY A 31 2.32 -18.69 -13.66
C GLY A 31 3.09 -17.37 -13.67
N ASN A 32 3.81 -17.14 -14.77
CA ASN A 32 4.65 -15.94 -14.93
C ASN A 32 3.80 -14.71 -15.27
N VAL A 33 4.02 -13.63 -14.53
CA VAL A 33 3.41 -12.32 -14.80
C VAL A 33 4.47 -11.40 -15.44
N GLY A 34 4.28 -11.09 -16.73
CA GLY A 34 5.13 -10.16 -17.46
C GLY A 34 4.86 -8.69 -17.10
N ARG A 35 5.80 -7.80 -17.45
CA ARG A 35 5.60 -6.34 -17.40
C ARG A 35 5.53 -5.78 -18.82
N VAL A 36 4.51 -4.97 -19.09
CA VAL A 36 4.37 -4.23 -20.34
C VAL A 36 5.15 -2.90 -20.25
N LYS A 37 5.64 -2.40 -21.39
CA LYS A 37 6.35 -1.10 -21.49
C LYS A 37 5.43 0.06 -21.93
N SER A 38 4.12 -0.16 -21.96
CA SER A 38 3.15 0.87 -22.36
C SER A 38 3.06 1.96 -21.29
N LEU A 39 2.94 3.21 -21.73
CA LEU A 39 2.65 4.33 -20.86
C LEU A 39 1.18 4.27 -20.43
N ILE A 40 0.91 4.42 -19.13
CA ILE A 40 -0.44 4.62 -18.60
C ILE A 40 -0.53 6.07 -18.16
N ILE A 41 -1.50 6.81 -18.69
CA ILE A 41 -1.76 8.20 -18.28
C ILE A 41 -2.70 8.15 -17.09
N HIS A 42 -2.23 8.63 -15.94
CA HIS A 42 -3.02 8.72 -14.72
C HIS A 42 -3.58 10.14 -14.58
N ASN A 43 -4.91 10.25 -14.49
CA ASN A 43 -5.55 11.51 -14.13
C ASN A 43 -5.77 11.55 -12.61
N GLU A 44 -4.84 12.18 -11.89
CA GLU A 44 -4.92 12.30 -10.43
C GLU A 44 -5.58 13.61 -9.97
N GLY A 45 -5.98 14.48 -10.91
CA GLY A 45 -6.61 15.77 -10.63
C GLY A 45 -5.70 16.73 -9.86
N ARG A 46 -6.28 17.52 -8.94
CA ARG A 46 -5.54 18.43 -8.06
C ARG A 46 -5.18 17.71 -6.77
N LEU A 47 -3.93 17.27 -6.65
CA LEU A 47 -3.41 16.65 -5.44
C LEU A 47 -3.13 17.72 -4.38
N THR A 48 -3.62 17.46 -3.17
CA THR A 48 -3.25 18.23 -1.98
C THR A 48 -2.78 17.27 -0.90
N LEU A 49 -1.87 17.73 -0.04
CA LEU A 49 -1.36 16.93 1.07
C LEU A 49 -2.50 16.40 1.94
N ILE A 50 -3.48 17.25 2.27
CA ILE A 50 -4.61 16.87 3.10
C ILE A 50 -5.46 15.78 2.41
N ALA A 51 -5.70 15.89 1.11
CA ALA A 51 -6.45 14.87 0.37
C ALA A 51 -5.71 13.53 0.33
N ASP A 52 -4.38 13.54 0.17
CA ASP A 52 -3.58 12.32 0.22
C ASP A 52 -3.62 11.66 1.61
N LEU A 53 -3.41 12.44 2.67
CA LEU A 53 -3.47 11.93 4.06
C LEU A 53 -4.85 11.36 4.40
N LYS A 54 -5.95 11.98 3.94
CA LYS A 54 -7.30 11.42 4.09
C LYS A 54 -7.44 10.06 3.40
N LYS A 55 -6.89 9.91 2.19
CA LYS A 55 -6.86 8.61 1.49
C LYS A 55 -6.03 7.59 2.27
N LYS A 56 -4.85 7.96 2.79
CA LYS A 56 -4.04 7.06 3.62
C LYS A 56 -4.79 6.59 4.87
N LEU A 57 -5.47 7.49 5.56
CA LEU A 57 -6.27 7.16 6.74
C LEU A 57 -7.42 6.22 6.39
N TYR A 58 -8.12 6.48 5.28
CA TYR A 58 -9.18 5.62 4.78
C TYR A 58 -8.68 4.19 4.50
N TYR A 59 -7.54 4.05 3.79
CA TYR A 59 -6.95 2.75 3.53
C TYR A 59 -6.47 2.07 4.81
N ALA A 60 -5.86 2.81 5.74
CA ALA A 60 -5.44 2.27 7.03
C ALA A 60 -6.60 1.69 7.84
N LYS A 61 -7.77 2.36 7.82
CA LYS A 61 -9.00 1.86 8.47
C LYS A 61 -9.48 0.53 7.86
N MET A 62 -9.29 0.33 6.56
CA MET A 62 -9.71 -0.86 5.83
C MET A 62 -8.61 -1.93 5.72
N ALA A 63 -7.40 -1.65 6.20
CA ALA A 63 -6.25 -2.56 6.07
C ALA A 63 -6.46 -3.91 6.77
N ASP A 64 -7.35 -3.97 7.76
CA ASP A 64 -7.68 -5.20 8.50
C ASP A 64 -8.24 -6.31 7.60
N SER A 65 -9.04 -5.99 6.57
CA SER A 65 -9.55 -7.02 5.66
C SER A 65 -8.44 -7.58 4.77
N TYR A 66 -7.55 -6.72 4.29
CA TYR A 66 -6.35 -7.13 3.55
C TYR A 66 -5.42 -8.01 4.40
N LEU A 67 -5.11 -7.60 5.64
CA LEU A 67 -4.20 -8.32 6.53
C LEU A 67 -4.71 -9.70 6.95
N LYS A 68 -6.03 -9.88 7.06
CA LYS A 68 -6.65 -11.16 7.47
C LYS A 68 -6.73 -12.15 6.32
N GLU A 69 -7.03 -11.66 5.12
CA GLU A 69 -7.35 -12.52 3.98
C GLU A 69 -6.15 -12.74 3.03
N SER A 70 -5.17 -11.83 3.01
CA SER A 70 -3.95 -11.98 2.20
C SER A 70 -2.82 -12.59 3.03
N GLU A 71 -2.08 -13.54 2.44
CA GLU A 71 -0.78 -14.00 2.93
C GLU A 71 0.28 -12.90 2.73
N ILE A 72 0.33 -11.93 3.63
CA ILE A 72 1.34 -10.86 3.61
C ILE A 72 2.60 -11.37 4.30
N GLY A 73 3.70 -11.44 3.55
CA GLY A 73 4.99 -11.81 4.11
C GLY A 73 5.69 -10.60 4.73
N THR A 74 6.54 -10.84 5.72
CA THR A 74 7.39 -9.80 6.35
C THR A 74 8.18 -8.99 5.31
N LYS A 75 8.60 -9.63 4.22
CA LYS A 75 9.31 -8.98 3.09
C LYS A 75 8.47 -7.91 2.39
N ASP A 76 7.16 -8.04 2.35
CA ASP A 76 6.26 -7.09 1.68
C ASP A 76 6.09 -5.83 2.52
N VAL A 77 5.95 -6.00 3.84
CA VAL A 77 5.93 -4.89 4.81
C VAL A 77 7.23 -4.11 4.75
N ILE A 78 8.37 -4.81 4.73
CA ILE A 78 9.69 -4.19 4.62
C ILE A 78 9.81 -3.40 3.31
N LYS A 79 9.38 -3.96 2.16
CA LYS A 79 9.42 -3.25 0.88
C LYS A 79 8.48 -2.04 0.81
N PHE A 80 7.39 -2.07 1.58
CA PHE A 80 6.46 -0.97 1.65
C PHE A 80 7.06 0.24 2.37
N ILE A 81 7.77 -0.01 3.47
CA ILE A 81 8.46 1.01 4.28
C ILE A 81 9.77 1.44 3.61
N PHE A 82 10.61 0.47 3.27
CA PHE A 82 11.93 0.67 2.67
C PHE A 82 11.87 0.38 1.18
N ARG A 83 11.55 1.41 0.38
CA ARG A 83 11.55 1.29 -1.08
C ARG A 83 13.00 1.31 -1.59
N PRO A 84 13.49 0.24 -2.24
CA PRO A 84 14.87 0.18 -2.77
C PRO A 84 15.17 1.28 -3.79
N ALA A 85 14.14 1.82 -4.45
CA ALA A 85 14.25 2.92 -5.39
C ALA A 85 14.85 4.20 -4.77
N TYR A 86 14.62 4.46 -3.47
CA TYR A 86 15.20 5.61 -2.78
C TYR A 86 16.71 5.44 -2.61
N ILE A 87 17.17 4.25 -2.26
CA ILE A 87 18.61 3.95 -2.12
C ILE A 87 19.29 4.00 -3.48
N ARG A 88 18.69 3.40 -4.51
CA ARG A 88 19.28 3.36 -5.86
C ARG A 88 19.43 4.75 -6.48
N ASN A 89 18.48 5.66 -6.21
CA ASN A 89 18.46 6.99 -6.81
C ASN A 89 18.81 8.09 -5.80
N TRP A 90 19.62 7.78 -4.79
CA TRP A 90 19.93 8.71 -3.69
C TRP A 90 20.52 10.05 -4.16
N LYS A 91 21.25 10.05 -5.29
CA LYS A 91 21.82 11.26 -5.90
C LYS A 91 20.75 12.29 -6.27
N MET A 92 19.52 11.87 -6.59
CA MET A 92 18.41 12.78 -6.90
C MET A 92 18.01 13.63 -5.70
N PHE A 93 18.21 13.13 -4.48
CA PHE A 93 17.90 13.86 -3.27
C PHE A 93 18.91 14.98 -2.99
N LEU A 94 20.17 14.76 -3.40
CA LEU A 94 21.21 15.76 -3.27
C LEU A 94 21.12 16.86 -4.33
N SER A 95 20.63 16.54 -5.53
CA SER A 95 20.49 17.54 -6.59
C SER A 95 19.38 18.55 -6.35
N ASP A 96 18.39 18.23 -5.50
CA ASP A 96 17.26 19.10 -5.20
C ASP A 96 16.85 18.98 -3.72
N PRO A 97 17.53 19.71 -2.81
CA PRO A 97 17.31 19.57 -1.38
C PRO A 97 15.94 20.10 -0.92
N LEU A 98 15.37 21.09 -1.62
CA LEU A 98 14.10 21.70 -1.23
C LEU A 98 12.92 20.74 -1.47
N HIS A 99 12.83 20.15 -2.66
CA HIS A 99 11.77 19.16 -2.95
C HIS A 99 11.98 17.87 -2.15
N THR A 100 13.24 17.51 -1.88
CA THR A 100 13.58 16.40 -1.00
C THR A 100 13.02 16.59 0.40
N LEU A 101 13.19 17.78 0.99
CA LEU A 101 12.62 18.10 2.31
C LEU A 101 11.09 17.95 2.30
N GLY A 102 10.42 18.51 1.27
CA GLY A 102 8.97 18.37 1.11
C GLY A 102 8.52 16.91 0.99
N LEU A 103 9.24 16.10 0.21
CA LEU A 103 8.99 14.66 0.08
C LEU A 103 9.11 13.95 1.44
N PHE A 104 10.16 14.23 2.22
CA PHE A 104 10.36 13.64 3.54
C PHE A 104 9.23 14.00 4.50
N ILE A 105 8.86 15.28 4.58
CA ILE A 105 7.75 15.74 5.42
C ILE A 105 6.46 15.02 5.04
N MET A 106 6.12 15.00 3.75
CA MET A 106 4.95 14.30 3.24
C MET A 106 4.97 12.81 3.60
N LYS A 107 6.10 12.11 3.39
CA LYS A 107 6.20 10.67 3.68
C LYS A 107 6.13 10.35 5.17
N ILE A 108 6.71 11.19 6.02
CA ILE A 108 6.58 11.06 7.47
C ILE A 108 5.10 11.21 7.86
N MET A 109 4.40 12.23 7.35
CA MET A 109 2.98 12.41 7.63
C MET A 109 2.13 11.24 7.14
N GLU A 110 2.37 10.74 5.92
CA GLU A 110 1.69 9.54 5.41
C GLU A 110 1.89 8.33 6.32
N MET A 111 3.12 8.12 6.81
CA MET A 111 3.46 7.00 7.68
C MET A 111 2.85 7.14 9.07
N LEU A 112 2.83 8.35 9.64
CA LEU A 112 2.15 8.62 10.90
C LEU A 112 0.65 8.41 10.76
N VAL A 113 -0.01 9.01 9.77
CA VAL A 113 -1.46 8.89 9.57
C VAL A 113 -1.86 7.44 9.25
N GLY A 114 -1.10 6.76 8.38
CA GLY A 114 -1.34 5.35 8.06
C GLY A 114 -1.08 4.42 9.26
N GLY A 115 0.01 4.63 9.99
CA GLY A 115 0.40 3.84 11.15
C GLY A 115 -0.55 4.05 12.34
N PHE A 116 -0.83 5.30 12.70
CA PHE A 116 -1.81 5.64 13.73
C PHE A 116 -3.22 5.18 13.34
N GLY A 117 -3.61 5.34 12.07
CA GLY A 117 -4.88 4.82 11.57
C GLY A 117 -4.99 3.31 11.78
N ALA A 118 -3.94 2.55 11.43
CA ALA A 118 -3.91 1.12 11.65
C ALA A 118 -3.96 0.75 13.15
N ILE A 119 -3.25 1.47 14.03
CA ILE A 119 -3.24 1.18 15.48
C ILE A 119 -4.59 1.51 16.13
N ILE A 120 -5.15 2.69 15.82
CA ILE A 120 -6.39 3.19 16.44
C ILE A 120 -7.60 2.39 15.97
N TYR A 121 -7.70 2.08 14.67
CA TYR A 121 -8.86 1.38 14.13
C TYR A 121 -8.77 -0.15 14.22
N LYS A 122 -7.62 -0.70 14.62
CA LYS A 122 -7.48 -2.13 14.89
C LYS A 122 -8.27 -2.51 16.14
N LYS A 123 -9.48 -3.04 15.92
CA LYS A 123 -10.38 -3.54 16.97
C LYS A 123 -9.66 -4.54 17.91
N SER A 124 -8.72 -5.34 17.39
CA SER A 124 -7.95 -6.31 18.18
C SER A 124 -6.90 -5.68 19.10
N PHE A 125 -6.43 -4.46 18.83
CA PHE A 125 -5.51 -3.73 19.71
C PHE A 125 -6.26 -3.25 20.97
N TRP A 126 -7.43 -2.65 20.79
CA TRP A 126 -8.28 -2.19 21.89
C TRP A 126 -8.95 -3.33 22.67
N MET A 127 -9.28 -4.46 22.03
CA MET A 127 -9.77 -5.64 22.75
C MET A 127 -8.75 -6.23 23.72
N LYS A 128 -7.44 -6.06 23.46
CA LYS A 128 -6.37 -6.49 24.37
C LYS A 128 -6.30 -5.67 25.68
N PHE A 129 -6.80 -4.44 25.67
CA PHE A 129 -6.82 -3.54 26.83
C PHE A 129 -8.15 -3.56 27.60
N LYS A 130 -9.21 -4.16 27.06
CA LYS A 130 -10.53 -4.26 27.72
C LYS A 130 -10.67 -5.49 28.63
N HIS A 131 -9.62 -6.32 28.72
CA HIS A 131 -9.56 -7.53 29.55
C HIS A 131 -8.41 -7.53 30.57
N ASN A 132 -7.86 -6.35 30.87
CA ASN A 132 -7.02 -6.13 32.06
C ASN A 132 -7.70 -5.12 32.97
#